data_AF-A0A925HTD6-F1
#
_entry.id   AF-A0A925HTD6-F1
#
_cell.length_a   1.000
_cell.length_b   1.000
_cell.length_c   1.000
_cell.angle_alpha   90.00
_cell.angle_beta   90.00
_cell.angle_gamma   90.00
#
_symmetry.space_group_name_H-M   'P 1'
#
loop_
_entity.id
_entity.type
_entity.pdbx_description
1 polymer ?
#
loop_
_entity_poly.entity_id
_entity_poly.type
_entity_poly.pdbx_seq_one_letter_code
_entity_poly.pdbx_strand_id
1 'polypeptide(L)' 'MRKSFLLLLSLGAFGVSAQKAKAPKTPDPVPFAKSITADDLKKHLYIVAGAEMEGRETATAGQRKAATYIENQF' A
#
# COMPACT_ATOMS: atom_id res chain seq x y z
N MET A 1 -27.39 44.61 -31.19
CA MET A 1 -27.67 43.15 -31.25
C MET A 1 -26.57 42.32 -31.93
N ARG A 2 -25.96 42.77 -33.04
CA ARG A 2 -24.90 42.00 -33.74
C ARG A 2 -23.55 41.86 -33.00
N LYS A 3 -23.23 42.76 -32.06
CA LYS A 3 -21.99 42.73 -31.27
C LYS A 3 -22.11 41.98 -29.94
N SER A 4 -23.33 41.89 -29.38
CA SER A 4 -23.60 41.15 -28.14
C SER A 4 -23.57 39.63 -28.34
N PHE A 5 -23.88 39.15 -29.55
CA PHE A 5 -23.79 37.73 -29.90
C PHE A 5 -22.32 37.25 -30.08
N LEU A 6 -21.42 38.15 -30.50
CA LEU A 6 -19.99 37.87 -30.64
C LEU A 6 -19.25 37.82 -29.30
N LEU A 7 -19.78 38.44 -28.24
CA LEU A 7 -19.16 38.39 -26.92
C LEU A 7 -19.42 37.05 -26.19
N LEU A 8 -20.59 36.44 -26.44
CA LEU A 8 -20.98 35.16 -25.84
C LEU A 8 -20.24 33.94 -26.44
N LEU A 9 -19.62 34.09 -27.61
CA LEU A 9 -18.82 33.02 -28.23
C LEU A 9 -17.39 32.95 -27.67
N SER A 10 -16.91 34.00 -27.00
CA SER A 10 -15.53 34.09 -26.48
C SER A 10 -15.33 33.48 -25.09
N LEU A 11 -16.41 33.18 -24.36
CA LEU A 11 -16.35 32.67 -22.98
C LEU A 11 -16.25 31.13 -22.88
N GLY A 12 -16.36 30.41 -24.00
CA GLY A 12 -16.35 28.94 -24.02
C GLY A 12 -14.96 28.29 -24.19
N ALA A 13 -13.90 29.07 -24.41
CA ALA A 13 -12.57 28.55 -24.76
C ALA A 13 -11.56 28.49 -23.61
N PHE A 14 -11.91 28.94 -22.39
CA PHE A 14 -11.04 28.89 -21.23
C PHE A 14 -11.47 27.77 -20.28
N GLY A 15 -10.85 26.60 -20.38
CA GLY A 15 -10.78 25.71 -19.22
C GLY A 15 -11.08 24.22 -19.40
N VAL A 16 -11.00 23.63 -20.59
CA VAL A 16 -10.77 22.18 -20.66
C VAL A 16 -9.26 21.94 -20.64
N SER A 17 -8.67 22.07 -19.45
CA SER A 17 -7.35 21.48 -19.21
C SER A 17 -7.57 19.98 -19.04
N ALA A 18 -7.21 19.20 -20.05
CA ALA A 18 -7.11 17.75 -19.91
C ALA A 18 -6.06 17.45 -18.83
N GLN A 19 -6.49 17.16 -17.62
CA GLN A 19 -5.62 16.59 -16.60
C GLN A 19 -5.14 15.25 -17.14
N LYS A 20 -3.89 15.19 -17.62
CA LYS A 20 -3.25 13.90 -17.90
C LYS A 20 -3.27 13.13 -16.59
N ALA A 21 -4.11 12.08 -16.54
CA ALA A 21 -4.10 11.14 -15.44
C ALA A 21 -2.66 10.67 -15.26
N LYS A 22 -2.05 10.98 -14.11
CA LYS A 22 -0.76 10.39 -13.76
C LYS A 22 -1.01 8.89 -13.69
N ALA A 23 -0.36 8.14 -14.58
CA ALA A 23 -0.34 6.68 -14.47
C ALA A 23 0.11 6.32 -13.04
N PRO A 24 -0.49 5.31 -12.41
CA PRO A 24 -0.07 4.89 -11.07
C PRO A 24 1.42 4.59 -11.12
N LYS A 25 2.21 5.40 -10.40
CA LYS A 25 3.65 5.17 -10.28
C LYS A 25 3.83 3.98 -9.35
N THR A 26 4.47 2.92 -9.83
CA THR A 26 4.94 1.85 -8.95
C THR A 26 5.91 2.46 -7.93
N PRO A 27 5.70 2.25 -6.63
CA PRO A 27 6.66 2.68 -5.61
C PRO A 27 8.05 2.13 -5.90
N ASP A 28 9.09 2.93 -5.64
CA ASP A 28 10.46 2.43 -5.67
C ASP A 28 10.62 1.37 -4.56
N PRO A 29 11.04 0.13 -4.87
CA PRO A 29 11.24 -0.91 -3.87
C PRO A 29 12.47 -0.68 -2.98
N VAL A 30 13.44 0.15 -3.40
CA VAL A 30 14.74 0.30 -2.70
C VAL A 30 14.60 0.74 -1.24
N PRO A 31 13.73 1.70 -0.87
CA PRO A 31 13.53 2.07 0.54
C PRO A 31 13.01 0.92 1.40
N PHE A 32 12.14 0.06 0.86
CA PHE A 32 11.58 -1.10 1.58
C PHE A 32 12.60 -2.22 1.71
N ALA A 33 13.43 -2.44 0.68
CA ALA A 33 14.49 -3.45 0.74
C ALA A 33 15.50 -3.15 1.87
N LYS A 34 15.77 -1.88 2.17
CA LYS A 34 16.69 -1.46 3.23
C LYS A 34 16.21 -1.80 4.65
N SER A 35 14.90 -1.98 4.87
CA SER A 35 14.37 -2.38 6.17
C SER A 35 14.39 -3.90 6.39
N ILE A 36 14.70 -4.69 5.36
CA ILE A 36 14.75 -6.16 5.45
C ILE A 36 16.16 -6.58 5.86
N THR A 37 16.32 -7.07 7.09
CA THR A 37 17.62 -7.54 7.60
C THR A 37 17.60 -9.03 7.91
N ALA A 38 18.72 -9.72 7.69
CA ALA A 38 18.80 -11.16 7.94
C ALA A 38 18.57 -11.53 9.41
N ASP A 39 19.00 -10.66 10.34
CA ASP A 39 18.84 -10.91 11.78
C ASP A 39 17.39 -10.78 12.21
N ASP A 40 16.67 -9.79 11.70
CA ASP A 40 15.24 -9.61 11.98
C ASP A 40 14.41 -10.76 11.38
N LEU A 41 14.71 -11.16 10.15
CA LEU A 41 14.08 -12.34 9.53
C LEU A 41 14.31 -13.62 10.34
N LYS A 42 15.55 -13.86 10.79
CA LYS A 42 15.87 -15.03 11.63
C LYS A 42 15.11 -14.99 12.96
N LYS A 43 15.08 -13.84 13.63
CA LYS A 43 14.37 -13.66 14.90
C LYS A 43 12.89 -14.03 14.76
N HIS A 44 12.19 -13.44 13.78
CA HIS A 44 10.78 -13.73 13.57
C HIS A 44 10.54 -15.18 13.14
N LEU A 45 11.39 -15.72 12.26
CA LEU A 45 11.30 -17.12 11.82
C LEU A 45 11.41 -18.10 13.00
N TYR A 46 12.40 -17.94 13.86
CA TYR A 46 12.61 -18.87 14.97
C TYR A 46 11.50 -18.80 16.01
N ILE A 47 10.91 -17.63 16.25
CA ILE A 47 9.77 -17.51 17.17
C ILE A 47 8.53 -18.19 16.57
N VAL A 48 8.22 -17.88 15.31
CA VAL A 48 7.00 -18.36 14.65
C VAL A 48 7.06 -19.86 14.32
N ALA A 49 8.27 -20.41 14.09
CA ALA A 49 8.50 -21.83 13.87
C ALA A 49 8.89 -22.59 15.15
N GLY A 50 8.98 -21.89 16.30
CA GLY A 50 9.37 -22.46 17.58
C GLY A 50 8.32 -23.38 18.18
N ALA A 51 8.75 -24.21 19.13
CA ALA A 51 7.89 -25.16 19.84
C ALA A 51 6.81 -24.47 20.69
N GLU A 52 7.04 -23.21 21.08
CA GLU A 52 6.13 -22.35 21.84
C GLU A 52 4.81 -22.10 21.09
N MET A 53 4.86 -22.19 19.76
CA MET A 53 3.69 -22.09 18.91
C MET A 53 2.90 -23.40 18.82
N GLU A 54 3.32 -24.50 19.45
CA GLU A 54 2.55 -25.76 19.60
C GLU A 54 1.99 -26.38 18.30
N GLY A 55 2.53 -26.00 17.13
CA GLY A 55 1.97 -26.34 15.82
C GLY A 55 0.89 -25.35 15.37
N ARG A 56 0.92 -24.96 14.09
CA ARG A 56 0.10 -23.85 13.55
C ARG A 56 -0.98 -24.30 12.56
N GLU A 57 -1.50 -25.51 12.77
CA GLU A 57 -2.62 -26.02 11.97
C GLU A 57 -3.88 -25.15 12.18
N THR A 58 -4.75 -25.14 11.18
CA THR A 58 -5.96 -24.31 11.19
C THR A 58 -6.82 -24.55 12.44
N ALA A 59 -7.32 -23.45 13.04
CA ALA A 59 -8.18 -23.45 14.24
C ALA A 59 -7.55 -23.98 15.54
N THR A 60 -6.24 -24.22 15.59
CA THR A 60 -5.53 -24.67 16.81
C THR A 60 -5.13 -23.50 17.72
N ALA A 61 -4.75 -23.81 18.97
CA ALA A 61 -4.22 -22.82 19.91
C ALA A 61 -2.90 -22.21 19.41
N GLY A 62 -2.05 -23.03 18.80
CA GLY A 62 -0.80 -22.58 18.21
C GLY A 62 -0.94 -21.63 17.05
N GLN A 63 -1.95 -21.85 16.19
CA GLN A 63 -2.31 -20.89 15.14
C GLN A 63 -2.73 -19.53 15.71
N ARG A 64 -3.53 -19.50 16.79
CA ARG A 64 -3.89 -18.25 17.49
C ARG A 64 -2.68 -17.55 18.09
N LYS A 65 -1.76 -18.30 18.73
CA LYS A 65 -0.50 -17.73 19.27
C LYS A 65 0.35 -17.08 18.19
N ALA A 66 0.51 -17.75 17.05
CA ALA A 66 1.27 -17.20 15.92
C ALA A 66 0.59 -15.97 15.32
N ALA A 67 -0.74 -15.97 15.21
CA ALA A 67 -1.51 -14.81 14.75
C ALA A 67 -1.30 -13.60 15.69
N THR A 68 -1.46 -13.79 17.00
CA THR A 68 -1.21 -12.75 17.99
C THR A 68 0.22 -12.23 17.95
N TYR A 69 1.22 -13.09 17.71
CA TYR A 69 2.59 -12.63 17.53
C TYR A 69 2.72 -11.70 16.30
N ILE A 70 2.19 -12.11 15.15
CA ILE A 70 2.24 -11.32 13.91
C ILE A 70 1.54 -9.97 14.09
N GLU A 71 0.34 -9.96 14.67
CA GLU A 71 -0.42 -8.72 14.98
C GLU A 71 0.34 -7.75 15.89
N ASN A 72 1.17 -8.27 16.79
CA ASN A 72 1.97 -7.43 17.68
C ASN A 72 3.29 -6.94 17.07
N GLN A 73 3.74 -7.53 15.96
CA GLN A 73 5.01 -7.17 15.33
C GLN A 73 4.83 -6.31 14.06
N PHE A 74 3.65 -6.33 13.43
CA PHE A 74 3.37 -5.68 12.15
C PHE A 74 2.03 -4.96 12.17
#